data_AF-A0A017SWF8-F1
#
_entry.id   AF-A0A017SWF8-F1
#
_cell.length_a   1.000
_cell.length_b   1.000
_cell.length_c   1.000
_cell.angle_alpha   90.00
_cell.angle_beta   90.00
_cell.angle_gamma   90.00
#
_symmetry.space_group_name_H-M   'P 1'
#
loop_
_entity.id
_entity.type
_entity.pdbx_description
1 polymer ?
#
loop_
_entity_poly.entity_id
_entity_poly.type
_entity_poly.pdbx_seq_one_letter_code
_entity_poly.pdbx_strand_id
1 'polypeptide(L)' 'MLDAFLPRDIVVAERKDGATELRRLDEEALASWLEDYSLSELYDKNILGGRP' A
#
# COMPACT_ATOMS: atom_id res chain seq x y z
N MET A 1 -6.36 1.22 11.46
CA MET A 1 -5.00 1.48 12.04
C MET A 1 -4.04 1.97 10.96
N LEU A 2 -4.15 1.49 9.71
CA LEU A 2 -3.43 2.05 8.56
C LEU A 2 -3.97 3.42 8.12
N ASP A 3 -5.24 3.71 8.37
CA ASP A 3 -5.90 4.96 7.93
C ASP A 3 -5.43 6.21 8.70
N ALA A 4 -4.62 6.03 9.74
CA ALA A 4 -3.98 7.14 10.45
C ALA A 4 -2.71 7.66 9.74
N PHE A 5 -2.27 6.97 8.69
CA PHE A 5 -1.07 7.31 7.92
C PHE A 5 -1.45 7.79 6.53
N LEU A 6 -0.63 8.68 5.95
CA LEU A 6 -0.77 9.03 4.55
C LEU A 6 -0.15 7.92 3.68
N PRO A 7 -0.61 7.74 2.43
CA PRO A 7 -0.02 6.77 1.52
C PRO A 7 1.50 6.95 1.39
N ARG A 8 1.97 8.20 1.27
CA ARG A 8 3.40 8.54 1.21
C ARG A 8 4.22 8.05 2.42
N ASP A 9 3.60 7.84 3.58
CA ASP A 9 4.27 7.39 4.80
C ASP A 9 4.37 5.85 4.87
N ILE A 10 3.67 5.15 3.97
CA ILE A 10 3.62 3.70 3.92
C ILE A 10 4.62 3.19 2.87
N VAL A 11 5.46 2.24 3.29
CA VAL A 11 6.37 1.50 2.43
C VAL A 11 5.98 0.04 2.44
N VAL A 12 5.71 -0.49 1.26
CA VAL A 12 5.39 -1.89 1.02
C VAL A 12 6.68 -2.62 0.69
N ALA A 13 6.97 -3.66 1.47
CA ALA A 13 8.08 -4.57 1.22
C ALA A 13 7.55 -5.82 0.52
N GLU A 14 8.04 -6.10 -0.68
CA GLU A 14 7.70 -7.30 -1.44
C GLU A 14 8.96 -8.10 -1.73
N ARG A 15 8.87 -9.41 -1.61
CA ARG A 15 9.97 -10.30 -1.99
C ARG A 15 9.74 -10.80 -3.41
N LYS A 16 10.61 -10.38 -4.32
CA LYS A 16 10.55 -10.75 -5.74
C LYS A 16 11.89 -11.34 -6.16
N ASP A 17 11.86 -12.55 -6.72
CA ASP A 17 13.05 -13.26 -7.23
C ASP A 17 14.23 -13.35 -6.25
N GLY A 18 13.94 -13.47 -4.95
CA GLY A 18 14.95 -13.56 -3.90
C GLY A 18 15.50 -12.22 -3.41
N ALA A 19 15.12 -11.10 -4.04
CA ALA A 19 15.38 -9.74 -3.57
C ALA A 19 14.18 -9.17 -2.80
N THR A 20 14.45 -8.24 -1.88
CA THR A 20 13.40 -7.45 -1.21
C THR A 20 13.29 -6.12 -1.93
N GLU A 21 12.16 -5.89 -2.59
CA GLU A 21 11.81 -4.61 -3.18
C GLU A 21 11.00 -3.82 -2.16
N LEU A 22 11.44 -2.59 -1.89
CA LEU A 22 10.75 -1.65 -1.02
C LEU A 22 10.18 -0.56 -1.90
N ARG A 23 8.84 -0.48 -1.98
CA ARG A 23 8.13 0.55 -2.73
C ARG A 23 7.32 1.42 -1.79
N ARG A 24 7.49 2.72 -1.89
CA ARG A 24 6.60 3.67 -1.21
C ARG A 24 5.27 3.71 -1.96
N LEU A 25 4.16 3.78 -1.24
CA LEU A 25 2.86 3.94 -1.90
C LEU A 25 2.80 5.32 -2.56
N ASP A 26 2.26 5.31 -3.77
CA ASP A 26 2.05 6.51 -4.55
C ASP A 26 0.63 7.02 -4.27
N GLU A 27 0.56 8.20 -3.65
CA GLU A 27 -0.69 8.85 -3.27
C GLU A 27 -1.53 9.20 -4.50
N GLU A 28 -0.90 9.60 -5.61
CA GLU A 28 -1.63 9.93 -6.85
C GLU A 28 -2.20 8.67 -7.49
N ALA A 29 -1.43 7.57 -7.49
CA ALA A 29 -1.91 6.29 -8.02
C ALA A 29 -3.04 5.68 -7.18
N LEU A 30 -3.08 5.99 -5.88
CA LEU A 30 -4.11 5.54 -4.96
C LEU A 30 -5.27 6.53 -4.81
N ALA A 31 -5.16 7.76 -5.33
CA ALA A 31 -6.19 8.79 -5.15
C ALA A 31 -7.58 8.30 -5.57
N SER A 32 -7.70 7.66 -6.74
CA SER A 32 -8.97 7.10 -7.22
C SER A 32 -9.49 5.94 -6.36
N TRP A 33 -8.58 5.19 -5.73
CA TRP A 33 -8.96 4.09 -4.85
C TRP A 33 -9.39 4.59 -3.47
N LEU A 34 -8.76 5.67 -2.99
CA LEU A 34 -9.06 6.32 -1.72
C LEU A 34 -10.38 7.08 -1.71
N GLU A 35 -11.00 7.29 -2.89
CA GLU A 35 -12.37 7.79 -3.01
C GLU A 35 -13.41 6.77 -2.54
N ASP A 36 -13.20 5.49 -2.87
CA ASP A 36 -14.15 4.40 -2.60
C ASP A 36 -13.72 3.49 -1.43
N TYR A 37 -12.43 3.45 -1.09
CA TYR A 37 -11.87 2.49 -0.12
C TYR A 37 -10.84 3.16 0.80
N SER A 38 -10.81 2.73 2.06
CA SER A 38 -9.76 3.12 3.01
C SER A 38 -8.43 2.39 2.76
N LEU A 39 -7.32 2.91 3.30
CA LEU A 39 -6.01 2.26 3.19
C LEU A 39 -6.02 0.86 3.81
N SER A 40 -6.70 0.69 4.94
CA SER A 40 -6.89 -0.62 5.57
C SER A 40 -7.63 -1.59 4.62
N GLU A 41 -8.67 -1.15 3.93
CA GLU A 41 -9.41 -2.00 2.97
C GLU A 41 -8.58 -2.35 1.74
N LEU A 42 -7.79 -1.40 1.22
CA LEU A 42 -6.89 -1.67 0.09
C LEU A 42 -5.80 -2.68 0.46
N TYR A 43 -5.33 -2.63 1.72
CA TYR A 43 -4.42 -3.62 2.28
C TYR A 43 -5.09 -5.00 2.37
N ASP A 44 -6.29 -5.08 2.94
CA ASP A 44 -7.05 -6.33 3.06
C ASP A 44 -7.39 -6.95 1.70
N LYS A 45 -7.65 -6.09 0.69
CA LYS A 45 -7.88 -6.50 -0.71
C LYS A 45 -6.60 -6.83 -1.47
N ASN A 46 -5.43 -6.73 -0.83
CA ASN A 46 -4.12 -7.01 -1.42
C ASN A 46 -3.82 -6.13 -2.65
N ILE A 47 -4.40 -4.92 -2.70
CA ILE A 47 -4.16 -3.93 -3.76
C ILE A 47 -2.82 -3.22 -3.51
N LEU A 48 -2.48 -2.98 -2.24
CA LEU A 48 -1.23 -2.32 -1.86
C LEU A 48 0.00 -3.22 -2.03
N GLY A 49 -0.18 -4.55 -2.03
CA GLY A 49 0.91 -5.53 -2.01
C GLY A 49 1.52 -5.72 -0.61
N GLY A 50 2.61 -6.48 -0.53
CA GLY A 50 3.34 -6.72 0.73
C GLY A 50 2.51 -7.45 1.78
N ARG A 51 2.40 -8.77 1.62
CA ARG A 51 1.86 -9.64 2.67
C ARG A 51 2.94 -9.91 3.74
N PRO A 52 2.57 -10.01 5.02
CA PRO A 52 3.45 -10.56 6.05
C PRO A 52 3.77 -12.04 5.78
#